data_AF-A0A6S7FFY1-F1
#
_entry.id   AF-A0A6S7FFY1-F1
#
_cell.length_a   1.000
_cell.length_b   1.000
_cell.length_c   1.000
_cell.angle_alpha   90.00
_cell.angle_beta   90.00
_cell.angle_gamma   90.00
#
_symmetry.space_group_name_H-M   'P 1'
#
loop_
_entity.id
_entity.type
_entity.pdbx_description
1 polymer ?
#
loop_
_entity_poly.entity_id
_entity_poly.type
_entity_poly.pdbx_seq_one_letter_code
_entity_poly.pdbx_strand_id
1 'polypeptide(L)'
;MDTLKEKLGKSTLIILDDLMIIAGNDSVNLTNLNNIASRDSHHSNASVIFVCQSLNYGSGKLRTIKVNSQYHIMCKSLSCYRDVETVAANKKICKNKIHQVINDVGKKEYGYIVFDGCPKGCANTRVRTGIFPKDETIVYDV
;
A
#
# COMPACT_ATOMS: atom_id res chain seq x y z
N MET A 1 -22.88 17.38 1.76
CA MET A 1 -21.83 16.37 2.02
C MET A 1 -21.09 16.83 3.25
N ASP A 2 -21.54 16.36 4.42
CA ASP A 2 -20.85 16.62 5.68
C ASP A 2 -19.45 16.05 5.54
N THR A 3 -18.46 16.94 5.54
CA THR A 3 -17.08 16.53 5.29
C THR A 3 -16.62 15.60 6.40
N LEU A 4 -15.81 14.58 6.09
CA LEU A 4 -15.24 13.64 7.08
C LEU A 4 -14.67 14.37 8.31
N LYS A 5 -14.15 15.59 8.11
CA LYS A 5 -13.71 16.54 9.15
C LYS A 5 -14.73 16.80 10.25
N GLU A 6 -15.98 17.12 9.89
CA GLU A 6 -17.01 17.50 10.87
C GLU A 6 -17.38 16.32 11.78
N LYS A 7 -17.31 15.10 11.25
CA LYS A 7 -17.59 13.88 12.04
C LYS A 7 -16.40 13.41 12.87
N LEU A 8 -15.17 13.70 12.43
CA LEU A 8 -13.98 13.08 13.02
C LEU A 8 -13.30 13.97 14.07
N GLY A 9 -13.29 15.30 13.93
CA GLY A 9 -12.85 16.29 14.94
C GLY A 9 -11.43 16.16 15.53
N LYS A 10 -10.73 15.04 15.28
CA LYS A 10 -9.46 14.59 15.86
C LYS A 10 -8.70 13.74 14.83
N SER A 11 -7.40 13.54 15.06
CA SER A 11 -6.59 12.59 14.29
C SER A 11 -7.25 11.22 14.29
N THR A 12 -7.58 10.71 13.10
CA THR A 12 -8.36 9.47 12.95
C THR A 12 -7.57 8.43 12.16
N LEU A 13 -7.61 7.17 12.61
CA LEU A 13 -7.12 6.03 11.84
C LEU A 13 -8.31 5.23 11.33
N ILE A 14 -8.42 5.06 10.02
CA ILE A 14 -9.45 4.27 9.36
C ILE A 14 -8.80 2.97 8.87
N ILE A 15 -9.33 1.84 9.30
CA ILE A 15 -8.88 0.51 8.84
C ILE A 15 -9.99 -0.09 7.98
N LEU A 16 -9.64 -0.41 6.74
CA LEU A 16 -10.51 -0.99 5.75
C LEU A 16 -10.02 -2.42 5.48
N ASP A 17 -10.64 -3.39 6.13
CA ASP A 17 -10.28 -4.81 6.02
C ASP A 17 -11.20 -5.55 5.04
N ASP A 18 -10.60 -6.26 4.10
CA ASP A 18 -11.23 -7.08 3.06
C ASP A 18 -12.43 -6.46 2.31
N LEU A 19 -12.40 -5.14 2.08
CA LEU A 19 -13.43 -4.44 1.31
C LEU A 19 -13.25 -4.56 -0.22
N MET A 20 -12.41 -5.50 -0.69
CA MET A 20 -12.11 -5.66 -2.12
C MET A 20 -13.34 -5.93 -2.98
N ILE A 21 -14.31 -6.69 -2.48
CA ILE A 21 -15.53 -7.03 -3.21
C ILE A 21 -16.48 -5.82 -3.28
N ILE A 22 -16.58 -5.07 -2.19
CA ILE A 22 -17.41 -3.85 -2.11
C ILE A 22 -16.82 -2.74 -2.99
N ALA A 23 -15.50 -2.56 -2.95
CA ALA A 23 -14.77 -1.70 -3.88
C ALA A 23 -14.82 -2.26 -5.33
N GLY A 24 -14.86 -3.56 -5.53
CA GLY A 24 -14.86 -4.17 -6.86
C GLY A 24 -16.16 -3.95 -7.65
N ASN A 25 -17.30 -3.86 -6.95
CA ASN A 25 -18.63 -3.94 -7.58
C ASN A 25 -19.44 -2.64 -7.54
N ASP A 26 -19.14 -1.72 -6.62
CA ASP A 26 -19.92 -0.50 -6.43
C ASP A 26 -19.10 0.76 -6.77
N SER A 27 -19.52 1.45 -7.84
CA SER A 27 -18.87 2.67 -8.34
C SER A 27 -18.97 3.86 -7.37
N VAL A 28 -20.02 3.92 -6.55
CA VAL A 28 -20.22 4.99 -5.56
C VAL A 28 -19.27 4.76 -4.38
N ASN A 29 -19.21 3.54 -3.87
CA ASN A 29 -18.29 3.18 -2.79
C ASN A 29 -16.81 3.31 -3.20
N LEU A 30 -16.47 3.01 -4.46
CA LEU A 30 -15.14 3.29 -5.01
C LEU A 30 -14.78 4.76 -5.07
N THR A 31 -15.72 5.60 -5.49
CA THR A 31 -15.48 7.04 -5.59
C THR A 31 -15.22 7.61 -4.19
N ASN A 32 -15.99 7.15 -3.19
CA ASN A 32 -15.78 7.51 -1.79
C ASN A 32 -14.42 7.03 -1.27
N LEU A 33 -14.03 5.77 -1.54
CA LEU A 33 -12.73 5.23 -1.15
C LEU A 33 -11.56 5.97 -1.82
N ASN A 34 -11.68 6.32 -3.10
CA ASN A 34 -10.67 7.09 -3.83
C ASN A 34 -10.57 8.52 -3.31
N ASN A 35 -11.69 9.15 -2.96
CA ASN A 35 -11.71 10.47 -2.34
C ASN A 35 -11.04 10.44 -0.96
N ILE A 36 -11.35 9.43 -0.15
CA ILE A 36 -10.69 9.17 1.14
C ILE A 36 -9.18 8.97 0.95
N ALA A 37 -8.77 8.15 -0.02
CA ALA A 37 -7.36 7.84 -0.26
C ALA A 37 -6.53 8.98 -0.90
N SER A 38 -7.16 10.04 -1.42
CA SER A 38 -6.47 11.12 -2.13
C SER A 38 -6.70 12.51 -1.52
N ARG A 39 -7.96 12.93 -1.36
CA ARG A 39 -8.32 14.29 -0.96
C ARG A 39 -8.67 14.38 0.52
N ASP A 40 -9.49 13.47 1.01
CA ASP A 40 -10.12 13.64 2.31
C ASP A 40 -9.22 13.20 3.46
N SER A 41 -8.33 12.21 3.27
CA SER A 41 -7.36 11.80 4.32
C SER A 41 -6.36 12.90 4.66
N HIS A 42 -5.69 13.45 3.65
CA HIS A 42 -4.70 14.53 3.82
C HIS A 42 -5.31 15.81 4.38
N HIS A 43 -6.54 16.14 3.98
CA HIS A 43 -7.21 17.32 4.48
C HIS A 43 -7.82 17.09 5.87
N SER A 44 -8.35 15.90 6.17
CA SER A 44 -9.15 15.62 7.39
C SER A 44 -8.36 15.04 8.56
N ASN A 45 -7.02 15.11 8.54
CA ASN A 45 -6.17 14.54 9.57
C ASN A 45 -6.48 13.05 9.82
N ALA A 46 -6.74 12.32 8.74
CA ALA A 46 -7.08 10.91 8.78
C ALA A 46 -5.99 10.09 8.08
N SER A 47 -5.55 9.00 8.71
CA SER A 47 -4.70 7.98 8.10
C SER A 47 -5.56 6.77 7.73
N VAL A 48 -5.26 6.11 6.61
CA VAL A 48 -6.05 4.99 6.11
C VAL A 48 -5.14 3.79 5.92
N ILE A 49 -5.50 2.66 6.55
CA ILE A 49 -4.90 1.36 6.29
C ILE A 49 -5.91 0.57 5.46
N PHE A 50 -5.49 0.20 4.25
CA PHE A 50 -6.28 -0.63 3.35
C PHE A 50 -5.64 -2.01 3.25
N VAL A 51 -6.36 -3.03 3.73
CA VAL A 51 -5.93 -4.44 3.72
C VAL A 51 -6.67 -5.15 2.60
N CYS A 52 -5.92 -5.80 1.72
CA CYS A 52 -6.48 -6.45 0.53
C CYS A 52 -5.66 -7.70 0.16
N GLN A 53 -6.33 -8.71 -0.39
CA GLN A 53 -5.73 -9.94 -0.90
C GLN A 53 -4.94 -9.72 -2.20
N SER A 54 -5.35 -8.75 -3.03
CA SER A 54 -4.62 -8.40 -4.25
C SER A 54 -4.83 -6.94 -4.65
N LEU A 55 -3.73 -6.31 -5.06
CA LEU A 55 -3.72 -4.96 -5.63
C LEU A 55 -4.19 -4.93 -7.10
N ASN A 56 -4.40 -6.09 -7.72
CA ASN A 56 -4.75 -6.23 -9.13
C ASN A 56 -6.18 -6.73 -9.37
N TYR A 57 -6.96 -6.94 -8.32
CA TYR A 57 -8.39 -7.24 -8.46
C TYR A 57 -9.17 -6.05 -9.02
N GLY A 58 -10.10 -6.29 -9.96
CA GLY A 58 -10.94 -5.25 -10.54
C GLY A 58 -10.16 -4.15 -11.29
N SER A 59 -9.22 -4.56 -12.14
CA SER A 59 -8.24 -3.71 -12.86
C SER A 59 -8.80 -2.34 -13.27
N GLY A 60 -8.21 -1.28 -12.71
CA GLY A 60 -8.58 0.13 -12.95
C GLY A 60 -9.13 0.82 -11.71
N LYS A 61 -9.97 0.13 -10.92
CA LYS A 61 -10.73 0.70 -9.80
C LYS A 61 -9.84 1.08 -8.60
N LEU A 62 -8.81 0.26 -8.33
CA LEU A 62 -7.85 0.49 -7.25
C LEU A 62 -6.59 1.26 -7.69
N ARG A 63 -6.53 1.75 -8.94
CA ARG A 63 -5.33 2.47 -9.45
C ARG A 63 -5.01 3.71 -8.62
N THR A 64 -6.02 4.51 -8.28
CA THR A 64 -5.84 5.75 -7.52
C THR A 64 -5.29 5.46 -6.12
N ILE A 65 -5.85 4.47 -5.41
CA ILE A 65 -5.32 4.02 -4.11
C ILE A 65 -3.86 3.61 -4.26
N LYS A 66 -3.54 2.76 -5.25
CA LYS A 66 -2.16 2.29 -5.47
C LYS A 66 -1.14 3.41 -5.69
N VAL A 67 -1.50 4.44 -6.44
CA VAL A 67 -0.57 5.53 -6.77
C VAL A 67 -0.42 6.51 -5.60
N ASN A 68 -1.48 6.73 -4.82
CA ASN A 68 -1.47 7.69 -3.72
C ASN A 68 -1.05 7.08 -2.37
N SER A 69 -1.03 5.75 -2.24
CA SER A 69 -0.51 5.06 -1.05
C SER A 69 0.95 5.44 -0.77
N GLN A 70 1.18 6.00 0.41
CA GLN A 70 2.53 6.33 0.88
C GLN A 70 3.35 5.08 1.20
N TYR A 71 2.71 4.02 1.68
CA TYR A 71 3.35 2.77 2.01
C TYR A 71 2.61 1.60 1.36
N HIS A 72 3.37 0.61 0.88
CA HIS A 72 2.82 -0.71 0.53
C HIS A 72 3.57 -1.76 1.35
N ILE A 73 2.83 -2.56 2.11
CA ILE A 73 3.37 -3.72 2.83
C ILE A 73 2.80 -4.95 2.11
N MET A 74 3.68 -5.75 1.53
CA MET A 74 3.31 -6.85 0.64
C MET A 74 3.81 -8.16 1.20
N CYS A 75 2.90 -8.94 1.78
CA CYS A 75 3.17 -10.27 2.30
C CYS A 75 3.24 -11.30 1.16
N LYS A 76 3.92 -12.42 1.41
CA LYS A 76 3.96 -13.55 0.49
C LYS A 76 2.52 -14.10 0.25
N SER A 77 2.14 -14.20 -1.02
CA SER A 77 0.87 -14.78 -1.48
C SER A 77 1.02 -15.33 -2.90
N LEU A 78 0.05 -16.10 -3.40
CA LEU A 78 0.06 -16.63 -4.78
C LEU A 78 0.08 -15.55 -5.86
N SER A 79 -0.50 -14.38 -5.58
CA SER A 79 -0.54 -13.21 -6.46
C SER A 79 0.61 -12.21 -6.24
N CYS A 80 1.38 -12.40 -5.15
CA CYS A 80 2.36 -11.44 -4.65
C CYS A 80 3.38 -11.02 -5.72
N TYR A 81 3.92 -11.95 -6.51
CA TYR A 81 4.90 -11.62 -7.56
C TYR A 81 4.40 -10.53 -8.51
N ARG A 82 3.20 -10.70 -9.07
CA ARG A 82 2.61 -9.75 -10.02
C ARG A 82 2.27 -8.42 -9.36
N ASP A 83 1.75 -8.46 -8.13
CA ASP A 83 1.37 -7.26 -7.40
C ASP A 83 2.62 -6.45 -7.01
N VAL A 84 3.69 -7.12 -6.56
CA VAL A 84 5.00 -6.51 -6.24
C VAL A 84 5.64 -5.90 -7.49
N GLU A 85 5.66 -6.62 -8.61
CA GLU A 85 6.15 -6.08 -9.89
C GLU A 85 5.37 -4.83 -10.33
N THR A 86 4.05 -4.83 -10.13
CA THR A 86 3.19 -3.68 -10.47
C THR A 86 3.56 -2.46 -9.64
N VAL A 87 3.75 -2.62 -8.32
CA VAL A 87 4.15 -1.53 -7.42
C VAL A 87 5.57 -1.06 -7.75
N ALA A 88 6.50 -1.98 -8.01
CA ALA A 88 7.88 -1.67 -8.36
C ALA A 88 7.97 -0.88 -9.69
N ALA A 89 7.21 -1.28 -10.71
CA ALA A 89 7.14 -0.58 -11.99
C ALA A 89 6.61 0.85 -11.82
N ASN A 90 5.56 1.06 -11.01
CA ASN A 90 5.04 2.40 -10.70
C ASN A 90 6.07 3.30 -9.98
N LYS A 91 7.00 2.69 -9.25
CA LYS A 91 8.10 3.37 -8.55
C LYS A 91 9.39 3.43 -9.37
N LYS A 92 9.36 2.98 -10.65
CA LYS A 92 10.51 2.91 -11.57
C LYS A 92 11.70 2.09 -11.02
N ILE A 93 11.40 1.07 -10.22
CA ILE A 93 12.41 0.14 -9.70
C ILE A 93 12.77 -0.90 -10.76
N CYS A 94 14.06 -1.24 -10.86
CA CYS A 94 14.54 -2.24 -11.81
C CYS A 94 13.95 -3.64 -11.54
N LYS A 95 13.46 -4.29 -12.60
CA LYS A 95 12.82 -5.62 -12.51
C LYS A 95 13.74 -6.69 -11.89
N ASN A 96 15.02 -6.71 -12.30
CA ASN A 96 15.97 -7.69 -11.78
C ASN A 96 16.24 -7.49 -10.29
N LYS A 97 16.33 -6.24 -9.85
CA LYS A 97 16.54 -5.91 -8.44
C LYS A 97 15.32 -6.30 -7.60
N ILE A 98 14.10 -6.04 -8.06
CA ILE A 98 12.91 -6.45 -7.29
C ILE A 98 12.75 -7.98 -7.22
N HIS A 99 13.15 -8.72 -8.25
CA HIS A 99 13.16 -10.19 -8.20
C HIS A 99 14.12 -10.74 -7.15
N GLN A 100 15.30 -10.10 -7.00
CA GLN A 100 16.23 -10.45 -5.92
C GLN A 100 15.59 -10.22 -4.54
N VAL A 101 14.91 -9.09 -4.34
CA VAL A 101 14.19 -8.79 -3.09
C VAL A 101 13.11 -9.84 -2.81
N ILE A 102 12.28 -10.19 -3.80
CA ILE A 102 11.22 -11.18 -3.64
C ILE A 102 11.80 -12.54 -3.25
N ASN A 103 12.88 -12.96 -3.92
CA ASN A 103 13.52 -14.24 -3.62
C ASN A 103 14.15 -14.26 -2.23
N ASP A 104 14.73 -13.14 -1.79
CA ASP A 104 15.34 -13.04 -0.47
C ASP A 104 14.29 -13.09 0.65
N VAL A 105 13.28 -12.23 0.57
CA VAL A 105 12.16 -12.21 1.52
C VAL A 105 11.38 -13.53 1.49
N GLY A 106 11.29 -14.17 0.32
CA GLY A 106 10.58 -15.43 0.13
C GLY A 106 11.17 -16.64 0.88
N LYS A 107 12.43 -16.55 1.34
CA LYS A 107 13.11 -17.56 2.18
C LYS A 107 12.64 -17.51 3.64
N LYS A 108 12.17 -16.36 4.12
CA LYS A 108 11.71 -16.17 5.50
C LYS A 108 10.23 -16.55 5.61
N GLU A 109 9.88 -17.31 6.64
CA GLU A 109 8.48 -17.54 7.00
C GLU A 109 7.82 -16.20 7.37
N TYR A 110 6.61 -15.95 6.87
CA TYR A 110 5.90 -14.67 7.06
C TYR A 110 6.65 -13.43 6.55
N GLY A 111 7.56 -13.59 5.58
CA GLY A 111 8.26 -12.49 4.94
C GLY A 111 7.32 -11.50 4.22
N TYR A 112 7.69 -10.22 4.26
CA TYR A 112 6.98 -9.13 3.58
C TYR A 112 7.96 -8.09 3.02
N ILE A 113 7.53 -7.37 1.99
CA ILE A 113 8.27 -6.26 1.39
C ILE A 113 7.55 -4.95 1.72
N VAL A 114 8.31 -3.96 2.16
CA VAL A 114 7.82 -2.61 2.40
C VAL A 114 8.34 -1.70 1.29
N PHE A 115 7.42 -1.09 0.55
CA PHE A 115 7.72 0.02 -0.33
C PHE A 115 7.35 1.34 0.35
N ASP A 116 8.34 2.21 0.52
CA ASP A 116 8.20 3.53 1.13
C ASP A 116 8.20 4.62 0.05
N GLY A 117 7.04 5.23 -0.11
CA GLY A 117 6.76 6.37 -0.98
C GLY A 117 6.66 7.70 -0.22
N CYS A 118 6.96 7.75 1.07
CA CYS A 118 6.87 8.97 1.86
C CYS A 118 7.76 10.07 1.24
N PRO A 119 7.22 11.26 0.92
CA PRO A 119 8.00 12.35 0.34
C PRO A 119 9.15 12.83 1.25
N LYS A 120 8.99 12.69 2.57
CA LYS A 120 9.99 13.04 3.58
C LYS A 120 10.95 11.90 3.92
N GLY A 121 10.77 10.72 3.32
CA GLY A 121 11.60 9.54 3.56
C GLY A 121 12.97 9.62 2.88
N CYS A 122 13.95 8.90 3.41
CA CYS A 122 15.26 8.76 2.77
C CYS A 122 15.12 7.97 1.46
N ALA A 123 15.68 8.50 0.37
CA ALA A 123 15.59 7.85 -0.94
C ALA A 123 16.25 6.46 -0.97
N ASN A 124 17.29 6.26 -0.15
CA ASN A 124 18.05 5.02 -0.10
C ASN A 124 17.38 3.91 0.74
N THR A 125 16.25 4.20 1.39
CA THR A 125 15.57 3.23 2.27
C THR A 125 14.18 2.85 1.76
N ARG A 126 13.92 3.05 0.46
CA ARG A 126 12.58 2.94 -0.14
C ARG A 126 12.06 1.52 -0.27
N VAL A 127 12.93 0.51 -0.29
CA VAL A 127 12.54 -0.91 -0.27
C VAL A 127 13.24 -1.61 0.88
N ARG A 128 12.45 -2.19 1.78
CA ARG A 128 12.96 -2.84 2.99
C ARG A 128 12.05 -3.96 3.49
N THR A 129 12.56 -4.78 4.38
CA THR A 129 11.77 -5.69 5.22
C THR A 129 12.13 -5.48 6.69
N GLY A 130 11.43 -6.14 7.61
CA GLY A 130 11.76 -6.10 9.03
C GLY A 130 11.50 -4.76 9.70
N ILE A 131 10.30 -4.19 9.53
CA ILE A 131 9.87 -2.94 10.18
C ILE A 131 9.15 -3.17 11.53
N PHE A 132 8.81 -4.42 11.86
CA PHE A 132 8.13 -4.73 13.11
C PHE A 132 9.13 -4.87 14.28
N PRO A 133 8.67 -4.65 15.53
CA PRO A 133 9.54 -4.85 16.68
C PRO A 133 10.15 -6.25 16.68
N LYS A 134 11.46 -6.33 16.99
CA LYS A 134 12.28 -7.55 17.02
C LYS A 134 12.72 -8.09 15.65
N ASP A 135 12.24 -7.55 14.54
CA ASP A 135 12.84 -7.85 13.24
C ASP A 135 14.14 -7.04 13.06
N GLU A 136 15.11 -7.62 12.37
CA GLU A 136 16.24 -6.89 11.80
C GLU A 136 15.79 -6.22 10.50
N THR A 137 15.88 -4.89 10.43
CA THR A 137 15.53 -4.15 9.20
C THR A 137 16.60 -4.37 8.14
N ILE A 138 16.21 -4.97 7.02
CA ILE A 138 17.07 -5.12 5.84
C ILE A 138 16.60 -4.11 4.78
N VAL A 139 17.51 -3.27 4.31
CA VAL A 139 17.27 -2.29 3.25
C VAL A 139 17.90 -2.78 1.95
N TYR A 140 17.13 -2.72 0.86
CA TYR A 140 17.58 -3.15 -0.45
C TYR A 140 17.93 -1.94 -1.32
N ASP A 141 19.09 -1.98 -1.97
CA ASP A 141 19.49 -1.00 -2.99
C ASP A 141 18.81 -1.37 -4.33
N VAL A 142 17.70 -0.70 -4.65
CA VAL A 142 16.79 -1.01 -5.77
C VAL A 142 16.64 0.08 -6.82
#